data_AF-W4FJP1-F1
#
_entry.id   AF-W4FJP1-F1
#
_cell.length_a   1.000
_cell.length_b   1.000
_cell.length_c   1.000
_cell.angle_alpha   90.00
_cell.angle_beta   90.00
_cell.angle_gamma   90.00
#
_symmetry.space_group_name_H-M   'P 1'
#
loop_
_entity.id
_entity.type
_entity.pdbx_description
1 polymer ?
#
loop_
_entity_poly.entity_id
_entity_poly.type
_entity_poly.pdbx_seq_one_letter_code
_entity_poly.pdbx_strand_id
1 'polypeptide(L)'
;MQTSLVGSSVGGGGASASGDPYYVFKEELETKVSSIHHTHKRWKLLWNDVGGSPTNKFPKTTEDLKKEVASAERSLGFLEQSIRAIESDRTKYAHIDRVELSGRKAFVSSTRHELMSISAEVSSDAVKTRVLRDERRLLRTSSSSQQSAASSPTTTTTTTIDRNAILVDEKARQQQIVQDQDENLDQLHTTVSRLGHVAVDINAEIKTQNRCLTTTNTTTNITAC
;
A
#
# COMPACT_ATOMS: atom_id res chain seq x y z
N MET A 1 16.81 -28.06 -59.30
CA MET A 1 16.34 -29.24 -58.55
C MET A 1 16.42 -28.89 -57.07
N GLN A 2 15.31 -29.11 -56.37
CA GLN A 2 14.99 -28.56 -55.05
C GLN A 2 15.88 -29.09 -53.93
N THR A 3 16.29 -28.20 -53.04
CA THR A 3 16.89 -28.49 -51.73
C THR A 3 15.76 -28.75 -50.72
N SER A 4 15.81 -29.90 -50.06
CA SER A 4 14.86 -30.27 -49.01
C SER A 4 15.40 -29.75 -47.67
N LEU A 5 14.71 -28.76 -47.10
CA LEU A 5 14.92 -28.22 -45.76
C LEU A 5 13.84 -28.86 -44.88
N VAL A 6 14.21 -29.88 -44.10
CA VAL A 6 13.33 -30.51 -43.11
C VAL A 6 13.24 -29.61 -41.88
N GLY A 7 12.01 -29.38 -41.43
CA GLY A 7 11.65 -28.30 -40.53
C GLY A 7 12.17 -28.46 -39.10
N SER A 8 12.66 -27.34 -38.56
CA SER A 8 12.64 -27.06 -37.13
C SER A 8 11.24 -26.58 -36.75
N SER A 9 10.49 -27.38 -36.01
CA SER A 9 9.43 -26.88 -35.14
C SER A 9 9.72 -27.38 -33.74
N VAL A 10 10.46 -26.56 -33.00
CA VAL A 10 10.54 -26.64 -31.54
C VAL A 10 9.17 -26.23 -31.03
N GLY A 11 8.32 -27.23 -30.77
CA GLY A 11 7.12 -27.09 -29.96
C GLY A 11 7.50 -27.30 -28.49
N GLY A 12 7.25 -26.29 -27.65
CA GLY A 12 7.41 -26.44 -26.20
C GLY A 12 7.49 -25.11 -25.45
N GLY A 13 6.36 -24.43 -25.27
CA GLY A 13 6.27 -23.29 -24.35
C GLY A 13 5.17 -22.32 -24.72
N GLY A 14 3.93 -22.59 -24.30
CA GLY A 14 2.86 -21.61 -24.50
C GLY A 14 1.42 -22.10 -24.36
N ALA A 15 1.15 -23.22 -23.68
CA ALA A 15 -0.20 -23.77 -23.60
C ALA A 15 -0.74 -23.97 -22.17
N SER A 16 -0.24 -23.22 -21.17
CA SER A 16 -0.71 -23.37 -19.77
C SER A 16 -1.16 -22.08 -19.06
N ALA A 17 -1.13 -20.93 -19.74
CA ALA A 17 -1.61 -19.65 -19.16
C ALA A 17 -3.06 -19.28 -19.57
N SER A 18 -3.64 -19.90 -20.60
CA SER A 18 -4.88 -19.41 -21.24
C SER A 18 -6.19 -19.81 -20.53
N GLY A 19 -6.14 -20.61 -19.46
CA GLY A 19 -7.36 -21.11 -18.79
C GLY A 19 -7.35 -21.07 -17.25
N ASP A 20 -6.23 -20.72 -16.61
CA ASP A 20 -6.19 -20.59 -15.15
C ASP A 20 -6.53 -19.15 -14.75
N PRO A 21 -7.66 -18.91 -14.04
CA PRO A 21 -8.04 -17.58 -13.60
C PRO A 21 -6.97 -16.91 -12.71
N TYR A 22 -6.10 -17.68 -12.06
CA TYR A 22 -5.01 -17.14 -11.24
C TYR A 22 -4.14 -16.14 -12.00
N TYR A 23 -3.75 -16.43 -13.24
CA TYR A 23 -2.84 -15.54 -13.98
C TYR A 23 -3.51 -14.24 -14.41
N VAL A 24 -4.80 -14.27 -14.72
CA VAL A 24 -5.58 -13.06 -15.02
C VAL A 24 -5.59 -12.11 -13.81
N PHE A 25 -5.89 -12.64 -12.63
CA PHE A 25 -5.87 -11.84 -11.40
C PHE A 25 -4.46 -11.42 -10.99
N LYS A 26 -3.44 -12.23 -11.29
CA LYS A 26 -2.04 -11.88 -11.08
C LYS A 26 -1.64 -10.69 -11.94
N GLU A 27 -1.94 -10.70 -13.24
CA GLU A 27 -1.62 -9.60 -14.16
C GLU A 27 -2.36 -8.30 -13.78
N GLU A 28 -3.64 -8.42 -13.39
CA GLU A 28 -4.40 -7.27 -12.87
C GLU A 28 -3.74 -6.68 -11.62
N LEU A 29 -3.32 -7.54 -10.69
CA LEU A 29 -2.65 -7.10 -9.47
C LEU A 29 -1.28 -6.46 -9.76
N GLU A 30 -0.48 -7.04 -10.66
CA GLU A 30 0.82 -6.47 -11.07
C GLU A 30 0.64 -5.09 -11.70
N THR A 31 -0.43 -4.89 -12.47
CA THR A 31 -0.78 -3.59 -13.04
C THR A 31 -1.13 -2.57 -11.94
N LYS A 32 -1.94 -2.97 -10.95
CA LYS A 32 -2.27 -2.13 -9.78
C LYS A 32 -1.03 -1.77 -8.97
N VAL A 33 -0.16 -2.74 -8.69
CA VAL A 33 1.09 -2.53 -7.95
C VAL A 33 2.01 -1.57 -8.70
N SER A 34 2.14 -1.73 -10.02
CA SER A 34 2.90 -0.80 -10.86
C SER A 34 2.37 0.64 -10.80
N SER A 35 1.04 0.81 -10.81
CA SER A 35 0.39 2.11 -10.60
C SER A 35 0.71 2.69 -9.23
N ILE A 36 0.59 1.87 -8.18
CA ILE A 36 0.91 2.24 -6.80
C ILE A 36 2.35 2.74 -6.69
N HIS A 37 3.33 2.06 -7.32
CA HIS A 37 4.71 2.53 -7.34
C HIS A 37 4.89 3.90 -8.00
N HIS A 38 4.19 4.14 -9.10
CA HIS A 38 4.24 5.43 -9.77
C HIS A 38 3.67 6.54 -8.87
N THR A 39 2.49 6.30 -8.29
CA THR A 39 1.84 7.21 -7.36
C THR A 39 2.70 7.44 -6.11
N HIS A 40 3.29 6.39 -5.53
CA HIS A 40 4.16 6.44 -4.35
C HIS A 40 5.46 7.19 -4.63
N LYS A 41 6.09 7.01 -5.79
CA LYS A 41 7.28 7.79 -6.19
C LYS A 41 6.95 9.28 -6.26
N ARG A 42 5.83 9.64 -6.88
CA ARG A 42 5.35 11.04 -6.91
C ARG A 42 5.04 11.56 -5.52
N TRP A 43 4.41 10.74 -4.68
CA TRP A 43 4.11 11.06 -3.29
C TRP A 43 5.39 11.34 -2.49
N LYS A 44 6.46 10.55 -2.64
CA LYS A 44 7.76 10.80 -1.99
C LYS A 44 8.41 12.10 -2.43
N LEU A 45 8.27 12.48 -3.70
CA LEU A 45 8.78 13.78 -4.17
C LEU A 45 8.04 14.95 -3.48
N LEU A 46 6.72 14.85 -3.37
CA LEU A 46 5.91 15.83 -2.62
C LEU A 46 6.26 15.81 -1.13
N TRP A 47 6.55 14.64 -0.56
CA TRP A 47 7.01 14.50 0.82
C TRP A 47 8.35 15.21 1.07
N ASN A 48 9.28 15.19 0.12
CA ASN A 48 10.56 15.88 0.29
C ASN A 48 10.49 17.38 -0.05
N ASP A 49 9.46 17.81 -0.78
CA ASP A 49 9.21 19.23 -1.08
C ASP A 49 8.56 19.94 0.11
N VAL A 50 9.38 20.35 1.10
CA VAL A 50 8.94 21.05 2.31
C VAL A 50 8.78 22.58 2.08
N GLY A 51 9.31 23.10 0.97
CA GLY A 51 9.36 24.54 0.66
C GLY A 51 8.25 25.05 -0.25
N GLY A 52 7.39 24.17 -0.77
CA GLY A 52 6.35 24.52 -1.72
C GLY A 52 5.23 25.42 -1.16
N SER A 53 4.62 26.18 -2.07
CA SER A 53 3.34 26.88 -1.84
C SER A 53 2.27 25.87 -1.34
N PRO A 54 1.30 26.26 -0.49
CA PRO A 54 0.31 25.31 0.01
C PRO A 54 -0.51 24.80 -1.17
N THR A 55 -0.35 23.51 -1.49
CA THR A 55 -1.10 22.86 -2.57
C THR A 55 -1.83 21.65 -2.03
N ASN A 56 -3.04 21.40 -2.54
CA ASN A 56 -3.82 20.20 -2.21
C ASN A 56 -3.19 18.90 -2.76
N LYS A 57 -2.07 18.99 -3.47
CA LYS A 57 -1.42 17.86 -4.14
C LYS A 57 -0.97 16.78 -3.17
N PHE A 58 -0.35 17.14 -2.04
CA PHE A 58 0.14 16.16 -1.08
C PHE A 58 -0.99 15.42 -0.34
N PRO A 59 -1.98 16.12 0.27
CA PRO A 59 -3.17 15.47 0.84
C PRO A 59 -3.90 14.56 -0.16
N LYS A 60 -4.17 15.05 -1.37
CA LYS A 60 -4.87 14.28 -2.40
C LYS A 60 -4.10 13.03 -2.83
N THR A 61 -2.80 13.16 -3.10
CA THR A 61 -1.98 12.01 -3.51
C THR A 61 -1.87 10.97 -2.38
N THR A 62 -1.87 11.41 -1.12
CA THR A 62 -1.88 10.51 0.06
C THR A 62 -3.17 9.69 0.10
N GLU A 63 -4.32 10.34 -0.11
CA GLU A 63 -5.64 9.70 -0.13
C GLU A 63 -5.80 8.75 -1.33
N ASP A 64 -5.37 9.18 -2.52
CA ASP A 64 -5.39 8.36 -3.75
C ASP A 64 -4.54 7.09 -3.56
N LEU A 65 -3.34 7.23 -2.98
CA LEU A 65 -2.46 6.10 -2.71
C LEU A 65 -3.06 5.11 -1.70
N LYS A 66 -3.73 5.58 -0.64
CA LYS A 66 -4.45 4.70 0.30
C LYS A 66 -5.54 3.89 -0.41
N LYS A 67 -6.31 4.53 -1.30
CA LYS A 67 -7.37 3.87 -2.08
C LYS A 67 -6.82 2.85 -3.07
N GLU A 68 -5.73 3.18 -3.77
CA GLU A 68 -5.05 2.26 -4.69
C GLU A 68 -4.52 1.03 -3.93
N VAL A 69 -3.84 1.22 -2.80
CA VAL A 69 -3.35 0.12 -1.96
C VAL A 69 -4.50 -0.76 -1.46
N ALA A 70 -5.57 -0.17 -0.92
CA ALA A 70 -6.75 -0.93 -0.48
C ALA A 70 -7.45 -1.69 -1.63
N SER A 71 -7.37 -1.19 -2.87
CA SER A 71 -7.85 -1.93 -4.03
C SER A 71 -6.95 -3.11 -4.36
N ALA A 72 -5.62 -2.95 -4.31
CA ALA A 72 -4.67 -4.01 -4.55
C ALA A 72 -4.72 -5.11 -3.47
N GLU A 73 -4.90 -4.75 -2.19
CA GLU A 73 -5.07 -5.70 -1.09
C GLU A 73 -6.31 -6.60 -1.29
N ARG A 74 -7.42 -6.04 -1.78
CA ARG A 74 -8.60 -6.84 -2.14
C ARG A 74 -8.30 -7.82 -3.29
N SER A 75 -7.62 -7.36 -4.34
CA SER A 75 -7.19 -8.22 -5.45
C SER A 75 -6.26 -9.34 -4.99
N LEU A 76 -5.32 -9.03 -4.10
CA LEU A 76 -4.41 -10.01 -3.48
C LEU A 76 -5.18 -11.06 -2.67
N GLY A 77 -6.23 -10.67 -1.94
CA GLY A 77 -7.09 -11.59 -1.19
C GLY A 77 -7.73 -12.69 -2.06
N PHE A 78 -8.06 -12.41 -3.32
CA PHE A 78 -8.55 -13.45 -4.25
C PHE A 78 -7.47 -14.46 -4.61
N LEU A 79 -6.23 -14.02 -4.81
CA LEU A 79 -5.09 -14.91 -5.07
C LEU A 79 -4.78 -15.78 -3.86
N GLU A 80 -4.83 -15.21 -2.65
CA GLU A 80 -4.69 -15.96 -1.40
C GLU A 80 -5.78 -17.05 -1.27
N GLN A 81 -7.02 -16.70 -1.57
CA GLN A 81 -8.14 -17.63 -1.52
C GLN A 81 -7.98 -18.77 -2.54
N SER A 82 -7.47 -18.45 -3.74
CA SER A 82 -7.13 -19.44 -4.77
C SER A 82 -6.05 -20.42 -4.28
N ILE A 83 -4.98 -19.92 -3.66
CA ILE A 83 -3.94 -20.77 -3.07
C ILE A 83 -4.52 -21.69 -1.99
N ARG A 84 -5.35 -21.15 -1.08
CA ARG A 84 -6.00 -21.95 -0.03
C ARG A 84 -6.89 -23.05 -0.61
N ALA A 85 -7.61 -22.77 -1.70
CA ALA A 85 -8.43 -23.77 -2.38
C ALA A 85 -7.56 -24.88 -2.99
N ILE A 86 -6.42 -24.53 -3.58
CA ILE A 86 -5.45 -25.50 -4.13
C ILE A 86 -4.87 -26.38 -3.01
N GLU A 87 -4.51 -25.79 -1.88
CA GLU A 87 -3.98 -26.54 -0.72
C GLU A 87 -5.02 -27.45 -0.07
N SER A 88 -6.29 -27.04 -0.06
CA SER A 88 -7.39 -27.81 0.54
C SER A 88 -7.77 -29.06 -0.27
N ASP A 89 -7.62 -29.04 -1.60
CA ASP A 89 -7.95 -30.16 -2.48
C ASP A 89 -6.89 -30.38 -3.57
N ARG A 90 -5.75 -30.94 -3.18
CA ARG A 90 -4.65 -31.20 -4.13
C ARG A 90 -5.00 -32.18 -5.25
N THR A 91 -6.02 -33.03 -5.07
CA THR A 91 -6.47 -33.96 -6.12
C THR A 91 -7.17 -33.24 -7.25
N LYS A 92 -8.04 -32.27 -6.94
CA LYS A 92 -8.74 -31.44 -7.93
C LYS A 92 -7.78 -30.53 -8.71
N TYR A 93 -6.70 -30.10 -8.07
CA TYR A 93 -5.69 -29.21 -8.66
C TYR A 93 -4.37 -29.93 -8.98
N ALA A 94 -4.42 -31.22 -9.34
CA ALA A 94 -3.24 -32.03 -9.60
C ALA A 94 -2.35 -31.52 -10.77
N HIS A 95 -2.91 -30.72 -11.68
CA HIS A 95 -2.18 -30.05 -12.76
C HIS A 95 -1.27 -28.92 -12.29
N ILE A 96 -1.49 -28.40 -11.07
CA ILE A 96 -0.65 -27.38 -10.44
C ILE A 96 0.41 -28.09 -9.63
N ASP A 97 1.64 -28.13 -10.11
CA ASP A 97 2.73 -28.77 -9.41
C ASP A 97 3.16 -28.03 -8.13
N ARG A 98 4.10 -28.59 -7.37
CA ARG A 98 4.59 -27.99 -6.12
C ARG A 98 5.45 -26.74 -6.35
N VAL A 99 6.13 -26.65 -7.49
CA VAL A 99 7.01 -25.52 -7.86
C VAL A 99 6.13 -24.31 -8.20
N GLU A 100 5.12 -24.50 -9.03
CA GLU A 100 4.11 -23.52 -9.39
C GLU A 100 3.38 -23.04 -8.14
N LEU A 101 2.87 -23.94 -7.29
CA LEU A 101 2.22 -23.55 -6.03
C LEU A 101 3.16 -22.73 -5.13
N SER A 102 4.43 -23.13 -5.02
CA SER A 102 5.45 -22.36 -4.29
C SER A 102 5.68 -20.97 -4.90
N GLY A 103 5.69 -20.86 -6.23
CA GLY A 103 5.79 -19.59 -6.94
C GLY A 103 4.61 -18.66 -6.65
N ARG A 104 3.39 -19.20 -6.65
CA ARG A 104 2.17 -18.44 -6.28
C ARG A 104 2.24 -17.90 -4.87
N LYS A 105 2.67 -18.75 -3.92
CA LYS A 105 2.85 -18.35 -2.51
C LYS A 105 3.91 -17.27 -2.35
N ALA A 106 5.06 -17.42 -3.02
CA ALA A 106 6.13 -16.43 -2.98
C ALA A 106 5.68 -15.07 -3.54
N PHE A 107 5.00 -15.07 -4.68
CA PHE A 107 4.42 -13.86 -5.28
C PHE A 107 3.45 -13.17 -4.31
N VAL A 108 2.44 -13.89 -3.82
CA VAL A 108 1.45 -13.35 -2.87
C VAL A 108 2.12 -12.81 -1.60
N SER A 109 3.10 -13.52 -1.06
CA SER A 109 3.83 -13.07 0.13
C SER A 109 4.63 -11.79 -0.12
N SER A 110 5.36 -11.72 -1.23
CA SER A 110 6.17 -10.55 -1.61
C SER A 110 5.28 -9.33 -1.83
N THR A 111 4.22 -9.46 -2.61
CA THR A 111 3.29 -8.36 -2.91
C THR A 111 2.57 -7.89 -1.64
N ARG A 112 2.18 -8.80 -0.73
CA ARG A 112 1.61 -8.42 0.57
C ARG A 112 2.56 -7.51 1.35
N HIS A 113 3.82 -7.92 1.43
CA HIS A 113 4.83 -7.17 2.19
C HIS A 113 5.05 -5.77 1.61
N GLU A 114 5.13 -5.67 0.29
CA GLU A 114 5.26 -4.41 -0.42
C GLU A 114 4.08 -3.47 -0.18
N LEU A 115 2.85 -3.93 -0.37
CA LEU A 115 1.63 -3.14 -0.13
C LEU A 115 1.55 -2.67 1.33
N MET A 116 1.90 -3.55 2.27
CA MET A 116 1.95 -3.21 3.69
C MET A 116 2.99 -2.15 4.03
N SER A 117 4.19 -2.25 3.45
CA SER A 117 5.27 -1.28 3.65
C SER A 117 4.83 0.12 3.19
N ILE A 118 4.23 0.22 1.99
CA ILE A 118 3.69 1.47 1.46
C ILE A 118 2.55 1.98 2.34
N SER A 119 1.61 1.12 2.73
CA SER A 119 0.49 1.45 3.61
C SER A 119 0.96 2.04 4.96
N ALA A 120 1.98 1.44 5.57
CA ALA A 120 2.57 1.90 6.82
C ALA A 120 3.25 3.27 6.67
N GLU A 121 4.00 3.48 5.58
CA GLU A 121 4.66 4.77 5.31
C GLU A 121 3.64 5.91 5.18
N VAL A 122 2.57 5.68 4.42
CA VAL A 122 1.50 6.65 4.13
C VAL A 122 0.57 6.88 5.33
N SER A 123 0.51 5.94 6.27
CA SER A 123 -0.31 6.04 7.48
C SER A 123 0.46 6.57 8.70
N SER A 124 1.75 6.89 8.55
CA SER A 124 2.59 7.39 9.64
C SER A 124 2.09 8.75 10.18
N ASP A 125 2.33 8.99 11.48
CA ASP A 125 1.88 10.21 12.15
C ASP A 125 2.49 11.47 11.57
N ALA A 126 3.74 11.39 11.10
CA ALA A 126 4.39 12.48 10.40
C ALA A 126 3.59 12.88 9.14
N VAL A 127 3.13 11.89 8.37
CA VAL A 127 2.32 12.10 7.17
C VAL A 127 0.97 12.70 7.52
N LYS A 128 0.25 12.12 8.48
CA LYS A 128 -1.04 12.64 8.96
C LYS A 128 -0.93 14.09 9.42
N THR A 129 0.06 14.39 10.27
CA THR A 129 0.31 15.74 10.80
C THR A 129 0.55 16.74 9.68
N ARG A 130 1.31 16.34 8.65
CA ARG A 130 1.54 17.20 7.48
C ARG A 130 0.29 17.39 6.64
N VAL A 131 -0.47 16.32 6.38
CA VAL A 131 -1.74 16.41 5.64
C VAL A 131 -2.69 17.40 6.33
N LEU A 132 -2.89 17.26 7.64
CA LEU A 132 -3.73 18.17 8.44
C LEU A 132 -3.22 19.61 8.40
N ARG A 133 -1.91 19.81 8.47
CA ARG A 133 -1.28 21.14 8.37
C ARG A 133 -1.55 21.77 7.01
N ASP A 134 -1.36 21.01 5.93
CA ASP A 134 -1.54 21.49 4.56
C ASP A 134 -3.01 21.81 4.27
N GLU A 135 -3.94 20.95 4.70
CA GLU A 135 -5.39 21.19 4.62
C GLU A 135 -5.82 22.44 5.38
N ARG A 136 -5.34 22.62 6.62
CA ARG A 136 -5.61 23.83 7.41
C ARG A 136 -5.07 25.10 6.72
N ARG A 137 -3.89 25.03 6.10
CA ARG A 137 -3.31 26.16 5.37
C ARG A 137 -4.11 26.51 4.11
N LEU A 138 -4.65 25.50 3.43
CA LEU A 138 -5.54 25.67 2.28
C LEU A 138 -6.86 26.36 2.67
N LEU A 139 -7.49 25.94 3.78
CA LEU A 139 -8.73 26.55 4.27
C LEU A 139 -8.53 28.02 4.69
N ARG A 140 -7.38 28.34 5.30
CA ARG A 140 -7.05 29.72 5.71
C ARG A 140 -6.76 30.65 4.54
N THR A 141 -6.16 30.17 3.45
CA THR A 141 -5.96 31.01 2.26
C THR A 141 -7.26 31.28 1.52
N SER A 142 -8.25 30.38 1.60
CA SER A 142 -9.60 30.63 1.06
C SER A 142 -10.46 31.56 1.91
N SER A 143 -10.21 31.65 3.22
CA SER A 143 -10.94 32.58 4.10
C SER A 143 -10.33 34.00 4.11
N SER A 144 -9.01 34.11 3.87
CA SER A 144 -8.33 35.42 3.76
C SER A 144 -8.76 36.26 2.56
N SER A 145 -9.35 35.65 1.53
CA SER A 145 -9.92 36.37 0.38
C SER A 145 -11.32 36.94 0.64
N GLN A 146 -11.99 36.57 1.74
CA GLN A 146 -13.30 37.13 2.13
C GLN A 146 -13.20 38.22 3.21
N GLN A 147 -12.09 38.36 3.93
CA GLN A 147 -11.94 39.38 4.99
C GLN A 147 -11.23 40.67 4.57
N SER A 148 -10.66 40.75 3.35
CA SER A 148 -10.00 41.97 2.85
C SER A 148 -10.96 43.02 2.26
N ALA A 149 -12.27 42.83 2.35
CA ALA A 149 -13.28 43.79 1.86
C ALA A 149 -13.87 44.69 2.96
N ALA A 150 -13.40 44.62 4.21
CA ALA A 150 -13.94 45.41 5.32
C ALA A 150 -12.84 45.97 6.24
N SER A 151 -12.08 46.96 5.77
CA SER A 151 -11.24 47.83 6.62
C SER A 151 -10.95 49.11 5.82
N SER A 152 -11.70 50.20 6.00
CA SER A 152 -11.47 51.27 6.99
C SER A 152 -12.53 52.38 6.80
N PRO A 153 -12.70 53.41 7.68
CA PRO A 153 -12.02 53.70 8.95
C PRO A 153 -13.00 53.98 10.11
N THR A 154 -12.46 54.44 11.26
CA THR A 154 -13.15 55.04 12.41
C THR A 154 -14.01 54.11 13.28
N THR A 155 -13.54 53.80 14.50
CA THR A 155 -14.01 54.44 15.74
C THR A 155 -13.35 53.76 16.94
N THR A 156 -12.70 54.57 17.77
CA THR A 156 -12.18 54.28 19.10
C THR A 156 -13.24 53.56 19.94
N THR A 157 -13.17 52.23 20.07
CA THR A 157 -13.86 51.53 21.16
C THR A 157 -13.02 50.36 21.63
N THR A 158 -12.60 50.46 22.87
CA THR A 158 -12.04 49.45 23.78
C THR A 158 -12.48 48.04 23.44
N THR A 159 -11.74 47.33 22.58
CA THR A 159 -11.82 45.87 22.50
C THR A 159 -11.08 45.34 23.72
N THR A 160 -11.81 45.15 24.81
CA THR A 160 -11.47 44.12 25.79
C THR A 160 -11.45 42.81 25.00
N ILE A 161 -10.26 42.47 24.49
CA ILE A 161 -9.96 41.15 23.95
C ILE A 161 -10.45 40.18 25.03
N ASP A 162 -11.52 39.45 24.73
CA ASP A 162 -12.19 38.58 25.67
C ASP A 162 -11.25 37.39 25.93
N ARG A 163 -10.30 37.60 26.85
CA ARG A 163 -9.24 36.64 27.18
C ARG A 163 -9.83 35.29 27.58
N ASN A 164 -11.05 35.29 28.11
CA ASN A 164 -11.79 34.06 28.42
C ASN A 164 -12.21 33.32 27.16
N ALA A 165 -12.70 34.01 26.12
CA ALA A 165 -13.05 33.37 24.85
C ALA A 165 -11.81 32.75 24.17
N ILE A 166 -10.67 33.45 24.19
CA ILE A 166 -9.40 32.93 23.65
C ILE A 166 -8.88 31.74 24.47
N LEU A 167 -9.01 31.77 25.80
CA LEU A 167 -8.55 30.69 26.67
C LEU A 167 -9.45 29.44 26.55
N VAL A 168 -10.76 29.63 26.38
CA VAL A 168 -11.71 28.53 26.12
C VAL A 168 -11.44 27.89 24.75
N ASP A 169 -11.19 28.70 23.72
CA ASP A 169 -10.84 28.22 22.37
C ASP A 169 -9.50 27.45 22.39
N GLU A 170 -8.48 27.97 23.07
CA GLU A 170 -7.19 27.29 23.18
C GLU A 170 -7.28 25.99 24.00
N LYS A 171 -8.10 25.97 25.06
CA LYS A 171 -8.33 24.75 25.86
C LYS A 171 -9.07 23.68 25.06
N ALA A 172 -10.10 24.07 24.29
CA ALA A 172 -10.80 23.16 23.39
C ALA A 172 -9.86 22.60 22.31
N ARG A 173 -8.98 23.45 21.76
CA ARG A 173 -7.95 23.06 20.80
C ARG A 173 -6.95 22.07 21.40
N GLN A 174 -6.49 22.31 22.63
CA GLN A 174 -5.57 21.40 23.33
C GLN A 174 -6.24 20.05 23.63
N GLN A 175 -7.50 20.04 24.04
CA GLN A 175 -8.25 18.79 24.25
C GLN A 175 -8.40 18.00 22.96
N GLN A 176 -8.71 18.66 21.84
CA GLN A 176 -8.79 18.00 20.55
C GLN A 176 -7.43 17.40 20.14
N ILE A 177 -6.32 18.10 20.38
CA ILE A 177 -4.97 17.58 20.10
C ILE A 177 -4.66 16.33 20.92
N VAL A 178 -5.03 16.30 22.21
CA VAL A 178 -4.83 15.13 23.07
C VAL A 178 -5.69 13.96 22.60
N GLN A 179 -6.95 14.23 22.23
CA GLN A 179 -7.87 13.21 21.74
C GLN A 179 -7.41 12.62 20.39
N ASP A 180 -6.95 13.46 19.47
CA ASP A 180 -6.34 13.05 18.20
C ASP A 180 -5.07 12.22 18.42
N GLN A 181 -4.30 12.50 19.48
CA GLN A 181 -3.12 11.71 19.85
C GLN A 181 -3.50 10.34 20.41
N ASP A 182 -4.53 10.25 21.26
CA ASP A 182 -5.01 8.99 21.82
C ASP A 182 -5.57 8.06 20.74
N GLU A 183 -6.35 8.60 19.79
CA GLU A 183 -6.87 7.82 18.66
C GLU A 183 -5.75 7.35 17.71
N ASN A 184 -4.67 8.13 17.58
CA ASN A 184 -3.47 7.71 16.85
C ASN A 184 -2.72 6.58 17.55
N LEU A 185 -2.61 6.59 18.89
CA LEU A 185 -1.95 5.51 19.64
C LEU A 185 -2.64 4.15 19.44
N ASP A 186 -3.98 4.15 19.38
CA ASP A 186 -4.76 2.91 19.18
C ASP A 186 -4.61 2.37 17.74
N GLN A 187 -4.51 3.26 16.75
CA GLN A 187 -4.19 2.90 15.37
C GLN A 187 -2.73 2.41 15.21
N LEU A 188 -1.78 3.00 15.95
CA LEU A 188 -0.39 2.51 16.00
C LEU A 188 -0.33 1.11 16.60
N HIS A 189 -1.05 0.85 17.70
CA HIS A 189 -1.14 -0.47 18.28
C HIS A 189 -1.70 -1.49 17.27
N THR A 190 -2.77 -1.13 16.54
CA THR A 190 -3.34 -1.98 15.49
C THR A 190 -2.36 -2.22 14.35
N THR A 191 -1.61 -1.20 13.92
CA THR A 191 -0.62 -1.31 12.84
C THR A 191 0.59 -2.14 13.27
N VAL A 192 1.08 -1.97 14.49
CA VAL A 192 2.17 -2.75 15.09
C VAL A 192 1.73 -4.20 15.29
N SER A 193 0.50 -4.44 15.74
CA SER A 193 -0.05 -5.79 15.87
C SER A 193 -0.17 -6.47 14.50
N ARG A 194 -0.67 -5.76 13.48
CA ARG A 194 -0.74 -6.25 12.09
C ARG A 194 0.67 -6.54 11.54
N LEU A 195 1.64 -5.66 11.79
CA LEU A 195 3.04 -5.87 11.41
C LEU A 195 3.64 -7.09 12.12
N GLY A 196 3.32 -7.28 13.40
CA GLY A 196 3.76 -8.42 14.19
C GLY A 196 3.24 -9.74 13.64
N HIS A 197 1.93 -9.82 13.35
CA HIS A 197 1.34 -11.02 12.73
C HIS A 197 1.97 -11.31 11.36
N VAL A 198 2.18 -10.29 10.53
CA VAL A 198 2.77 -10.46 9.20
C VAL A 198 4.26 -10.84 9.27
N ALA A 199 5.03 -10.30 10.21
CA ALA A 199 6.42 -10.71 10.41
C ALA A 199 6.53 -12.19 10.81
N VAL A 200 5.58 -12.69 11.61
CA VAL A 200 5.49 -14.10 11.97
C VAL A 200 5.12 -14.97 10.77
N ASP A 201 4.12 -14.56 10.00
CA ASP A 201 3.68 -15.28 8.80
C ASP A 201 4.78 -15.34 7.73
N ILE A 202 5.52 -14.25 7.53
CA ILE A 202 6.68 -14.19 6.63
C ILE A 202 7.79 -15.13 7.13
N ASN A 203 8.11 -15.13 8.43
CA ASN A 203 9.13 -16.01 8.97
C ASN A 203 8.74 -17.49 8.80
N ALA A 204 7.46 -17.84 8.98
CA ALA A 204 6.95 -19.18 8.72
C ALA A 204 7.03 -19.55 7.23
N GLU A 205 6.71 -18.63 6.33
CA GLU A 205 6.74 -18.86 4.89
C GLU A 205 8.18 -18.93 4.35
N ILE A 206 9.11 -18.09 4.82
CA ILE A 206 10.55 -18.17 4.51
C ILE A 206 11.12 -19.52 4.95
N LYS A 207 10.77 -20.00 6.15
CA LYS A 207 11.19 -21.33 6.62
C LYS A 207 10.65 -22.45 5.71
N THR A 208 9.42 -22.29 5.22
CA THR A 208 8.80 -23.24 4.28
C THR A 208 9.49 -23.21 2.92
N GLN A 209 9.80 -22.02 2.40
CA GLN A 209 10.53 -21.84 1.15
C GLN A 209 11.96 -22.39 1.23
N ASN A 210 12.69 -22.12 2.32
CA ASN A 210 14.01 -22.70 2.56
C ASN A 210 13.96 -24.22 2.59
N ARG A 211 12.96 -24.81 3.25
CA ARG A 211 12.77 -26.26 3.26
C ARG A 211 12.49 -26.79 1.84
N CYS A 212 11.62 -26.13 1.09
CA CYS A 212 11.29 -26.51 -0.28
C CYS A 212 12.55 -26.49 -1.18
N LEU A 213 13.32 -25.39 -1.14
CA LEU A 213 14.56 -25.23 -1.90
C LEU A 213 15.65 -26.25 -1.50
N THR A 214 15.77 -26.58 -0.21
CA THR A 214 16.71 -27.63 0.22
C THR A 214 16.31 -29.00 -0.31
N THR A 215 15.02 -29.29 -0.35
CA THR A 215 14.50 -30.59 -0.81
C THR A 215 14.74 -30.75 -2.31
N THR A 216 14.49 -29.70 -3.11
CA THR A 216 14.76 -29.73 -4.55
C THR A 216 16.25 -29.87 -4.86
N ASN A 217 17.13 -29.17 -4.13
CA ASN A 217 18.57 -29.28 -4.29
C ASN A 217 19.08 -30.70 -3.94
N THR A 218 18.57 -31.32 -2.88
CA THR A 218 18.87 -32.73 -2.57
C THR A 218 18.33 -33.70 -3.62
N THR A 219 17.14 -33.49 -4.17
CA THR A 219 16.59 -34.37 -5.22
C THR A 219 17.35 -34.25 -6.54
N THR A 220 17.83 -33.05 -6.90
CA THR A 220 18.71 -32.87 -8.06
C THR A 220 20.07 -33.54 -7.89
N ASN A 221 20.58 -33.64 -6.66
CA ASN A 221 21.86 -34.30 -6.38
C ASN A 221 21.76 -35.83 -6.39
N ILE A 222 20.60 -36.41 -6.03
CA ILE A 222 20.38 -37.86 -6.02
C ILE A 222 20.09 -38.41 -7.43
N THR A 223 19.64 -37.57 -8.37
CA THR A 223 19.32 -37.98 -9.76
C THR A 223 20.53 -37.87 -10.70
N ALA A 224 21.68 -37.38 -10.21
CA ALA A 224 22.92 -37.19 -10.96
C ALA A 224 23.97 -38.29 -10.74
N CYS A 225 23.58 -39.44 -10.17
CA CYS A 225 24.41 -40.65 -10.02
C CYS A 225 23.78 -41.84 -10.73
#